data_AF-A0A945BBF7-F1
#
_entry.id   AF-A0A945BBF7-F1
#
_cell.length_a   1.000
_cell.length_b   1.000
_cell.length_c   1.000
_cell.angle_alpha   90.00
_cell.angle_beta   90.00
_cell.angle_gamma   90.00
#
_symmetry.space_group_name_H-M   'P 1'
#
loop_
_entity.id
_entity.type
_entity.pdbx_description
1 polymer ?
#
loop_
_entity_poly.entity_id
_entity_poly.type
_entity_poly.pdbx_seq_one_letter_code
_entity_poly.pdbx_strand_id
1 'polypeptide(L)'
;MVYELRIYHCVPGCLPKVLDRFENVVFDFWDKYGIKQVGFWTTLIGESNQDITYMLKWDSLADRETKWAAFQSDPEWIKKRAATEPNGPLVLSYSNSILDATGFSNIK
;
A
#
# COMPACT_ATOMS: atom_id res chain seq x y z
N MET A 1 5.13 16.99 -6.61
CA MET A 1 5.46 15.61 -6.27
C MET A 1 5.34 15.45 -4.77
N VAL A 2 4.68 14.39 -4.31
CA VAL A 2 4.44 14.13 -2.88
C VAL A 2 4.60 12.65 -2.59
N TYR A 3 4.88 12.33 -1.34
CA TYR A 3 5.06 10.97 -0.86
C TYR A 3 3.89 10.56 0.04
N GLU A 4 3.41 9.33 -0.08
CA GLU A 4 2.41 8.80 0.83
C GLU A 4 3.02 7.64 1.61
N LEU A 5 3.27 7.84 2.90
CA LEU A 5 3.62 6.77 3.82
C LEU A 5 2.32 6.08 4.26
N ARG A 6 2.28 4.75 4.19
CA ARG A 6 1.15 3.93 4.61
C ARG A 6 1.64 2.85 5.56
N ILE A 7 0.93 2.68 6.66
CA ILE A 7 1.22 1.62 7.64
C ILE A 7 -0.05 0.81 7.78
N TYR A 8 0.02 -0.47 7.42
CA TYR A 8 -1.10 -1.41 7.57
C TYR A 8 -0.84 -2.25 8.82
N HIS A 9 -1.76 -2.21 9.75
CA HIS A 9 -1.78 -3.09 10.90
C HIS A 9 -2.57 -4.35 10.53
N CYS A 10 -1.86 -5.47 10.33
CA CYS A 10 -2.49 -6.70 9.88
C CYS A 10 -3.25 -7.37 11.03
N VAL A 11 -4.30 -8.13 10.69
CA VAL A 11 -4.91 -9.05 11.66
C VAL A 11 -3.82 -10.04 12.12
N PRO A 12 -3.74 -10.40 13.41
CA PRO A 12 -2.70 -11.31 13.91
C PRO A 12 -2.56 -12.58 13.06
N GLY A 13 -1.34 -12.86 12.59
CA GLY A 13 -1.05 -14.02 11.74
C GLY A 13 -1.40 -13.84 10.26
N CYS A 14 -1.97 -12.70 9.84
CA CYS A 14 -2.33 -12.43 8.45
C CYS A 14 -1.24 -11.67 7.66
N LEU A 15 -0.18 -11.16 8.32
CA LEU A 15 0.90 -10.45 7.63
C LEU A 15 1.48 -11.23 6.43
N PRO A 16 1.78 -12.54 6.51
CA PRO A 16 2.26 -13.29 5.35
C PRO A 16 1.28 -13.30 4.16
N LYS A 17 -0.04 -13.33 4.42
CA LYS A 17 -1.07 -13.28 3.38
C LYS A 17 -1.19 -11.88 2.76
N VAL A 18 -0.98 -10.83 3.56
CA VAL A 18 -0.94 -9.46 3.05
C VAL A 18 0.25 -9.28 2.12
N LEU A 19 1.42 -9.80 2.50
CA LEU A 19 2.64 -9.80 1.66
C LEU A 19 2.42 -10.56 0.35
N ASP A 20 1.87 -11.78 0.42
CA ASP A 20 1.51 -12.59 -0.75
C ASP A 20 0.56 -11.84 -1.70
N ARG A 21 -0.46 -11.17 -1.14
CA ARG A 21 -1.38 -10.35 -1.94
C ARG A 21 -0.68 -9.17 -2.61
N PHE A 22 0.31 -8.54 -1.96
CA PHE A 22 1.07 -7.48 -2.62
C PHE A 22 1.85 -8.02 -3.82
N GLU A 23 2.61 -9.08 -3.60
CA GLU A 23 3.50 -9.69 -4.59
C GLU A 23 2.74 -10.28 -5.79
N ASN A 24 1.65 -11.01 -5.53
CA ASN A 24 0.95 -11.82 -6.54
C ASN A 24 -0.30 -11.16 -7.11
N VAL A 25 -0.73 -10.01 -6.57
CA VAL A 25 -1.97 -9.35 -7.01
C VAL A 25 -1.80 -7.84 -7.16
N VAL A 26 -1.40 -7.14 -6.10
CA VAL A 26 -1.48 -5.66 -6.06
C VAL A 26 -0.50 -5.02 -7.04
N PHE A 27 0.74 -5.52 -7.15
CA PHE A 27 1.74 -4.91 -8.00
C PHE A 27 1.36 -4.90 -9.49
N ASP A 28 0.72 -5.95 -10.00
CA ASP A 28 0.18 -5.96 -11.37
C ASP A 28 -0.81 -4.81 -11.63
N PHE A 29 -1.68 -4.52 -10.65
CA PHE A 29 -2.61 -3.40 -10.77
C PHE A 29 -1.90 -2.06 -10.61
N TRP A 30 -0.93 -1.97 -9.71
CA TRP A 30 -0.16 -0.74 -9.55
C TRP A 30 0.62 -0.39 -10.81
N ASP A 31 1.20 -1.38 -11.49
CA ASP A 31 1.83 -1.21 -12.80
C ASP A 31 0.81 -0.75 -13.85
N LYS A 32 -0.38 -1.37 -13.89
CA LYS A 32 -1.49 -0.97 -14.78
C LYS A 32 -1.91 0.49 -14.59
N TYR A 33 -1.97 0.97 -13.34
CA TYR A 33 -2.43 2.32 -13.00
C TYR A 33 -1.31 3.34 -12.80
N GLY A 34 -0.05 2.93 -12.96
CA GLY A 34 1.12 3.80 -12.78
C GLY A 34 1.33 4.29 -11.34
N ILE A 35 0.96 3.46 -10.36
CA ILE A 35 1.23 3.69 -8.93
C ILE A 35 2.65 3.20 -8.63
N LYS A 36 3.51 4.08 -8.11
CA LYS A 36 4.94 3.77 -7.93
C LYS A 36 5.29 3.67 -6.46
N GLN A 37 5.83 2.53 -6.05
CA GLN A 37 6.44 2.38 -4.73
C GLN A 37 7.84 3.00 -4.67
N VAL A 38 8.18 3.54 -3.51
CA VAL A 38 9.53 4.00 -3.15
C VAL A 38 10.22 2.93 -2.30
N GLY A 39 9.47 2.23 -1.45
CA GLY A 39 9.96 1.12 -0.65
C GLY A 39 8.87 0.47 0.18
N PHE A 40 9.18 -0.73 0.68
CA PHE A 40 8.32 -1.61 1.45
C PHE A 40 9.13 -2.28 2.57
N TRP A 41 8.55 -2.37 3.76
CA TRP A 41 9.20 -2.89 4.95
C TRP A 41 8.20 -3.62 5.84
N THR A 42 8.66 -4.67 6.53
CA THR A 42 8.01 -5.23 7.72
C THR A 42 8.75 -4.78 8.97
N THR A 43 8.03 -4.58 10.08
CA THR A 43 8.66 -4.19 11.33
C THR A 43 9.45 -5.33 11.95
N LEU A 44 10.77 -5.23 11.94
CA LEU A 44 11.65 -6.18 12.63
C LEU A 44 11.69 -5.94 14.15
N ILE A 45 11.80 -4.67 14.56
CA ILE A 45 11.74 -4.20 15.96
C ILE A 45 10.95 -2.90 15.95
N GLY A 46 9.94 -2.77 16.81
CA GLY A 46 9.10 -1.57 16.87
C GLY A 46 7.75 -1.81 17.53
N GLU A 47 6.77 -0.99 17.18
CA GLU A 47 5.42 -0.99 17.76
C GLU A 47 4.67 -2.31 17.55
N SER A 48 4.70 -2.84 16.33
CA SER A 48 4.03 -4.08 15.98
C SER A 48 4.76 -4.82 14.87
N ASN A 49 5.11 -6.08 15.13
CA ASN A 49 5.65 -7.00 14.12
C ASN A 49 4.58 -7.54 13.15
N GLN A 50 3.31 -7.13 13.31
CA GLN A 50 2.22 -7.41 12.38
C GLN A 50 2.05 -6.29 11.34
N ASP A 51 2.94 -5.29 11.35
CA ASP A 51 2.83 -4.14 10.48
C ASP A 51 3.62 -4.31 9.19
N ILE A 52 3.02 -3.78 8.13
CA ILE A 52 3.69 -3.54 6.86
C ILE A 52 3.65 -2.05 6.55
N THR A 53 4.84 -1.48 6.41
CA THR A 53 5.06 -0.06 6.15
C THR A 53 5.55 0.10 4.73
N TYR A 54 4.97 1.03 3.99
CA TYR A 54 5.40 1.30 2.61
C TYR A 54 5.15 2.73 2.21
N MET A 55 5.90 3.16 1.19
CA MET A 55 5.85 4.53 0.70
C MET A 55 5.58 4.55 -0.79
N LEU A 56 4.65 5.41 -1.20
CA LEU A 56 4.29 5.65 -2.59
C LEU A 56 4.71 7.05 -3.03
N LYS A 57 4.99 7.18 -4.33
CA LYS A 57 5.33 8.45 -4.97
C LYS A 57 4.19 8.89 -5.90
N TRP A 58 3.83 10.16 -5.79
CA TRP A 58 2.78 10.80 -6.59
C TRP A 58 3.28 12.08 -7.24
N ASP A 59 2.80 12.39 -8.43
CA ASP A 59 3.17 13.64 -9.10
C ASP A 59 2.50 14.85 -8.43
N SER A 60 1.28 14.66 -7.92
CA SER A 60 0.49 15.63 -7.15
C SER A 60 -0.59 14.93 -6.32
N LEU A 61 -1.33 15.67 -5.48
CA LEU A 61 -2.51 15.14 -4.80
C LEU A 61 -3.63 14.73 -5.76
N ALA A 62 -3.82 15.47 -6.86
CA ALA A 62 -4.80 15.13 -7.89
C ALA A 62 -4.43 13.83 -8.65
N ASP A 63 -3.14 13.62 -8.92
CA ASP A 63 -2.62 12.38 -9.50
C ASP A 63 -2.89 11.19 -8.57
N ARG A 64 -2.60 11.37 -7.27
CA ARG A 64 -2.91 10.39 -6.23
C ARG A 64 -4.38 10.00 -6.23
N GLU A 65 -5.28 10.97 -6.17
CA GLU A 65 -6.73 10.73 -6.13
C GLU A 65 -7.21 9.98 -7.38
N THR A 66 -6.76 10.41 -8.56
CA THR A 66 -7.14 9.80 -9.84
C THR A 66 -6.70 8.34 -9.90
N LYS A 67 -5.42 8.06 -9.60
CA LYS A 67 -4.86 6.69 -9.68
C LYS A 67 -5.44 5.77 -8.61
N TRP A 68 -5.60 6.24 -7.37
CA TRP A 68 -6.22 5.44 -6.32
C TRP A 68 -7.68 5.11 -6.64
N ALA A 69 -8.46 6.08 -7.12
CA ALA A 69 -9.86 5.85 -7.49
C ALA A 69 -9.97 4.84 -8.63
N ALA A 70 -9.13 4.97 -9.66
CA ALA A 70 -9.08 4.02 -10.78
C ALA A 70 -8.71 2.60 -10.32
N PHE A 71 -7.70 2.46 -9.45
CA PHE A 71 -7.32 1.16 -8.89
C PHE A 71 -8.42 0.55 -8.02
N GLN A 72 -8.97 1.32 -7.07
CA GLN A 72 -9.96 0.80 -6.12
C GLN A 72 -11.29 0.42 -6.77
N SER A 73 -11.64 1.06 -7.89
CA SER A 73 -12.87 0.78 -8.64
C SER A 73 -12.71 -0.30 -9.70
N ASP A 74 -11.50 -0.83 -9.93
CA ASP A 74 -11.27 -1.91 -10.89
C ASP A 74 -12.04 -3.19 -10.48
N PRO A 75 -12.98 -3.68 -11.29
CA PRO A 75 -13.76 -4.88 -10.96
C PRO A 75 -12.90 -6.13 -10.74
N GLU A 76 -11.80 -6.28 -11.46
CA GLU A 76 -10.89 -7.41 -11.30
C GLU A 76 -10.11 -7.31 -9.99
N TRP A 77 -9.72 -6.09 -9.58
CA TRP A 77 -9.13 -5.86 -8.27
C TRP A 77 -10.13 -6.24 -7.16
N ILE A 78 -11.37 -5.75 -7.24
CA ILE A 78 -12.41 -6.03 -6.24
C ILE A 78 -12.62 -7.55 -6.10
N LYS A 79 -12.71 -8.26 -7.24
CA LYS A 79 -12.85 -9.71 -7.29
C LYS A 79 -11.65 -10.44 -6.68
N LYS A 80 -10.42 -10.10 -7.11
CA LYS A 80 -9.20 -10.73 -6.59
C LYS A 80 -9.01 -10.43 -5.10
N ARG A 81 -9.30 -9.21 -4.64
CA ARG A 81 -9.28 -8.86 -3.21
C ARG A 81 -10.24 -9.75 -2.43
N ALA A 82 -11.50 -9.88 -2.86
CA ALA A 82 -12.48 -10.73 -2.18
C ALA A 82 -11.99 -12.20 -2.08
N ALA A 83 -11.35 -12.72 -3.13
CA ALA A 83 -10.79 -14.07 -3.14
C ALA A 83 -9.62 -14.26 -2.14
N THR A 84 -8.91 -13.19 -1.77
CA THR A 84 -7.85 -13.23 -0.74
C THR A 84 -8.38 -13.11 0.69
N GLU A 85 -9.64 -12.70 0.87
CA GLU A 85 -10.26 -12.40 2.18
C GLU A 85 -11.48 -13.31 2.48
N PRO A 86 -11.48 -14.63 2.15
CA PRO A 86 -12.67 -15.48 2.33
C PRO A 86 -13.03 -15.69 3.81
N ASN A 87 -12.06 -15.52 4.70
CA ASN A 87 -12.21 -15.67 6.15
C ASN A 87 -12.22 -14.31 6.87
N GLY A 88 -12.57 -13.23 6.16
CA GLY A 88 -12.58 -11.87 6.68
C GLY A 88 -11.33 -11.07 6.28
N PRO A 89 -11.24 -9.81 6.75
CA PRO A 89 -10.21 -8.86 6.32
C PRO A 89 -8.81 -9.30 6.76
N LEU A 90 -7.81 -9.07 5.91
CA LEU A 90 -6.41 -9.33 6.27
C LEU A 90 -5.76 -8.17 7.02
N VAL A 91 -6.29 -6.95 6.82
CA VAL A 91 -5.81 -5.70 7.42
C VAL A 91 -6.86 -5.20 8.41
N LEU A 92 -6.48 -5.01 9.67
CA LEU A 92 -7.38 -4.56 10.73
C LEU A 92 -7.63 -3.05 10.61
N SER A 93 -6.55 -2.29 10.41
CA SER A 93 -6.57 -0.85 10.26
C SER A 93 -5.38 -0.39 9.44
N TYR A 94 -5.43 0.84 8.96
CA TYR A 94 -4.27 1.49 8.38
C TYR A 94 -4.24 2.97 8.72
N SER A 95 -3.03 3.53 8.72
CA SER A 95 -2.79 4.97 8.73
C SER A 95 -2.04 5.37 7.47
N ASN A 96 -2.18 6.64 7.08
CA ASN A 96 -1.38 7.22 6.03
C ASN A 96 -1.00 8.66 6.34
N SER A 97 0.09 9.13 5.73
CA SER A 97 0.56 10.51 5.81
C SER A 97 1.07 10.96 4.46
N ILE A 98 0.72 12.19 4.08
CA ILE A 98 1.29 12.84 2.89
C ILE A 98 2.49 13.66 3.33
N LEU A 99 3.64 13.37 2.73
CA LEU A 99 4.93 13.93 3.11
C LEU A 99 5.48 14.73 1.93
N ASP A 100 5.99 15.92 2.24
CA ASP A 100 6.79 16.72 1.33
C ASP A 100 8.27 16.46 1.64
N ALA A 101 9.06 16.21 0.60
CA ALA A 101 10.47 15.90 0.77
C ALA A 101 11.26 17.19 1.01
N THR A 102 12.10 17.22 2.04
CA THR A 102 12.99 18.36 2.27
C THR A 102 14.05 18.44 1.17
N GLY A 103 14.66 19.62 0.98
CA GLY A 103 15.67 19.83 -0.07
C GLY A 103 16.94 18.98 0.06
N PHE A 104 17.18 18.37 1.23
CA PHE A 104 18.31 17.45 1.48
C PHE A 104 17.91 15.98 1.49
N SER A 105 16.65 15.66 1.17
CA SER A 105 16.19 14.28 1.00
C SER A 105 16.89 13.63 -0.20
N ASN A 106 17.42 12.42 -0.01
CA ASN A 106 17.94 11.61 -1.11
C ASN A 106 16.82 11.02 -2.00
N ILE A 107 15.61 10.98 -1.48
CA ILE A 107 14.42 10.58 -2.23
C ILE A 107 13.95 11.81 -3.00
N LYS A 108 14.00 11.73 -4.34
CA LYS A 108 13.61 12.79 -5.26
C LYS A 108 12.20 12.61 -5.75
#